data_AF-A0AAD9A7M2-F1
#
_entry.id   AF-A0AAD9A7M2-F1
#
_cell.length_a   1.000
_cell.length_b   1.000
_cell.length_c   1.000
_cell.angle_alpha   90.00
_cell.angle_beta   90.00
_cell.angle_gamma   90.00
#
_symmetry.space_group_name_H-M   'P 1'
#
loop_
_entity.id
_entity.type
_entity.pdbx_description
1 polymer ?
#
loop_
_entity_poly.entity_id
_entity_poly.type
_entity_poly.pdbx_seq_one_letter_code
_entity_poly.pdbx_strand_id
1 'polypeptide(L)'
;MGREEPFAATGRQPLFERSAVYVDAENSNLYDSDRTSSTAFLPDEDPIVRRIIKRASEIQGYTPENMHESLQLTRYSAGQHFNPHLDPLDDYHNGSTTHRLTTIFAIVEATCEKCGTQFPNLNINWTLEDKSWCNYVECDNNEALTVKAVAGNALFWKSWDNSGKLDDRTTHAGLPPEGGIKTGLNIWTNG
;
A
#
# COMPACT_ATOMS: atom_id res chain seq x y z
N MET A 1 -32.59 24.48 23.54
CA MET A 1 -31.17 24.31 23.91
C MET A 1 -30.99 22.86 24.33
N GLY A 2 -30.95 21.96 23.35
CA GLY A 2 -30.78 20.52 23.56
C GLY A 2 -29.33 20.17 23.23
N ARG A 3 -28.65 19.49 24.15
CA ARG A 3 -27.28 19.03 23.98
C ARG A 3 -27.26 17.88 22.96
N GLU A 4 -26.37 17.97 21.98
CA GLU A 4 -26.05 16.86 21.09
C GLU A 4 -25.23 15.83 21.88
N GLU A 5 -25.76 14.61 21.96
CA GLU A 5 -25.05 13.44 22.48
C GLU A 5 -24.08 12.92 21.41
N PRO A 6 -22.86 12.50 21.78
CA PRO A 6 -21.85 12.07 20.83
C PRO A 6 -22.24 10.73 20.20
N PHE A 7 -22.00 10.60 18.90
CA PHE A 7 -22.10 9.36 18.14
C PHE A 7 -21.29 8.26 18.84
N ALA A 8 -21.97 7.37 19.55
CA ALA A 8 -21.39 6.16 20.11
C ALA A 8 -21.01 5.22 18.96
N ALA A 9 -19.71 5.00 18.79
CA ALA A 9 -19.15 4.00 17.90
C ALA A 9 -19.62 2.60 18.34
N THR A 10 -20.65 2.07 17.67
CA THR A 10 -21.03 0.67 17.80
C THR A 10 -20.00 -0.20 17.10
N GLY A 11 -19.39 -1.11 17.87
CA GLY A 11 -18.26 -1.95 17.51
C GLY A 11 -18.36 -2.62 16.14
N ARG A 12 -17.41 -2.29 15.27
CA ARG A 12 -16.88 -3.25 14.28
C ARG A 12 -15.74 -3.99 14.96
N GLN A 13 -15.86 -5.31 15.10
CA GLN A 13 -14.72 -6.17 15.41
C GLN A 13 -13.57 -5.84 14.45
N PRO A 14 -12.30 -5.87 14.89
CA PRO A 14 -11.20 -5.53 14.00
C PRO A 14 -11.12 -6.60 12.91
N LEU A 15 -11.45 -6.23 11.66
CA LEU A 15 -11.14 -7.05 10.46
C LEU A 15 -9.63 -7.25 10.26
N PHE A 16 -8.80 -6.63 11.11
CA PHE A 16 -7.36 -6.74 11.10
C PHE A 16 -6.93 -8.08 11.70
N GLU A 17 -6.44 -8.96 10.84
CA GLU A 17 -5.74 -10.18 11.22
C GLU A 17 -4.25 -10.03 10.92
N ARG A 18 -3.38 -10.81 11.58
CA ARG A 18 -1.94 -10.77 11.27
C ARG A 18 -1.73 -11.19 9.81
N SER A 19 -0.95 -10.41 9.06
CA SER A 19 -0.67 -10.69 7.64
C SER A 19 0.10 -12.00 7.48
N ALA A 20 -0.25 -12.81 6.49
CA ALA A 20 0.53 -13.95 6.02
C ALA A 20 0.99 -13.69 4.57
N VAL A 21 2.18 -14.19 4.21
CA VAL A 21 2.65 -14.32 2.83
C VAL A 21 2.54 -15.80 2.47
N TYR A 22 1.94 -16.12 1.32
CA TYR A 22 1.88 -17.51 0.85
C TYR A 22 3.21 -17.83 0.18
N VAL A 23 4.08 -18.55 0.89
CA VAL A 23 5.33 -19.10 0.36
C VAL A 23 5.15 -20.59 0.15
N ASP A 24 4.74 -20.97 -1.07
CA ASP A 24 4.57 -22.34 -1.58
C ASP A 24 3.64 -23.30 -0.80
N ALA A 25 2.94 -24.15 -1.54
CA ALA A 25 1.79 -24.95 -1.05
C ALA A 25 2.12 -26.09 -0.06
N GLU A 26 3.33 -26.19 0.49
CA GLU A 26 3.78 -27.35 1.27
C GLU A 26 4.14 -27.08 2.74
N ASN A 27 4.12 -25.83 3.25
CA ASN A 27 4.43 -25.58 4.67
C ASN A 27 3.53 -24.51 5.31
N SER A 28 2.43 -24.95 5.90
CA SER A 28 1.38 -24.14 6.55
C SER A 28 1.74 -23.66 7.97
N ASN A 29 2.96 -23.18 8.20
CA ASN A 29 3.30 -22.44 9.43
C ASN A 29 3.28 -20.93 9.17
N LEU A 30 2.07 -20.38 9.32
CA LEU A 30 1.59 -19.03 8.97
C LEU A 30 2.14 -17.88 9.85
N TYR A 31 3.46 -17.74 9.98
CA TYR A 31 4.06 -16.55 10.58
C TYR A 31 5.35 -16.17 9.86
N ASP A 32 5.22 -15.30 8.87
CA ASP A 32 6.36 -14.83 8.08
C ASP A 32 7.06 -13.64 8.77
N SER A 33 8.39 -13.68 8.84
CA SER A 33 9.21 -12.54 9.26
C SER A 33 9.15 -11.39 8.25
N ASP A 34 8.80 -11.68 6.99
CA ASP A 34 8.83 -10.72 5.90
C ASP A 34 7.70 -9.70 5.95
N ARG A 35 6.56 -10.07 6.52
CA ARG A 35 5.44 -9.16 6.75
C ARG A 35 4.84 -9.38 8.13
N THR A 36 5.07 -8.43 9.02
CA THR A 36 4.61 -8.51 10.40
C THR A 36 3.39 -7.64 10.69
N SER A 37 2.86 -6.95 9.68
CA SER A 37 1.67 -6.08 9.75
C SER A 37 0.37 -6.83 10.07
N SER A 38 -0.72 -6.07 10.25
CA SER A 38 -2.08 -6.61 10.22
C SER A 38 -2.82 -6.19 8.95
N THR A 39 -3.62 -7.08 8.38
CA THR A 39 -4.38 -6.89 7.13
C THR A 39 -5.87 -6.97 7.38
N ALA A 40 -6.65 -6.12 6.71
CA ALA A 40 -8.10 -6.21 6.64
C ALA A 40 -8.57 -5.98 5.20
N PHE A 41 -9.54 -6.76 4.71
CA PHE A 41 -10.19 -6.49 3.43
C PHE A 41 -11.51 -5.76 3.63
N LEU A 42 -11.78 -4.77 2.78
CA LEU A 42 -13.02 -4.01 2.83
C LEU A 42 -14.11 -4.69 1.99
N PRO A 43 -15.39 -4.64 2.38
CA PRO A 43 -16.48 -5.24 1.60
C PRO A 43 -16.72 -4.51 0.28
N ASP A 44 -16.68 -5.22 -0.85
CA ASP A 44 -16.83 -4.63 -2.20
C ASP A 44 -18.19 -3.96 -2.46
N GLU A 45 -19.22 -4.39 -1.72
CA GLU A 45 -20.57 -3.83 -1.80
C GLU A 45 -20.73 -2.50 -1.04
N ASP A 46 -19.74 -2.10 -0.23
CA ASP A 46 -19.79 -0.85 0.52
C ASP A 46 -19.75 0.36 -0.45
N PRO A 47 -20.70 1.31 -0.35
CA PRO A 47 -20.76 2.45 -1.27
C PRO A 47 -19.51 3.34 -1.21
N ILE A 48 -18.79 3.36 -0.09
CA ILE A 48 -17.52 4.09 0.05
C ILE A 48 -16.43 3.35 -0.74
N VAL A 49 -16.35 2.02 -0.64
CA VAL A 49 -15.40 1.19 -1.40
C VAL A 49 -15.60 1.38 -2.90
N ARG A 50 -16.83 1.29 -3.38
CA ARG A 50 -17.16 1.54 -4.80
C ARG A 50 -16.75 2.93 -5.26
N ARG A 51 -16.93 3.95 -4.42
CA ARG A 51 -16.50 5.32 -4.73
C ARG A 51 -14.98 5.46 -4.82
N ILE A 52 -14.24 4.74 -3.97
CA ILE A 52 -12.77 4.70 -4.02
C ILE A 52 -12.30 4.03 -5.30
N ILE A 53 -12.86 2.87 -5.65
CA ILE A 53 -12.55 2.15 -6.91
C ILE A 53 -12.85 3.02 -8.12
N LYS A 54 -14.01 3.69 -8.17
CA LYS A 54 -14.34 4.60 -9.27
C LYS A 54 -13.32 5.75 -9.41
N ARG A 55 -12.84 6.32 -8.31
CA ARG A 55 -11.81 7.36 -8.35
C ARG A 55 -10.45 6.81 -8.80
N ALA A 56 -10.08 5.61 -8.37
CA ALA A 56 -8.88 4.93 -8.83
C ALA A 56 -8.94 4.63 -10.34
N SER A 57 -10.09 4.18 -10.83
CA SER A 57 -10.36 4.02 -12.27
C SER A 57 -10.14 5.33 -13.03
N GLU A 58 -10.74 6.44 -12.58
CA GLU A 58 -10.60 7.76 -13.21
C GLU A 58 -9.14 8.23 -13.29
N ILE A 59 -8.38 8.08 -12.19
CA ILE A 59 -6.95 8.45 -12.13
C ILE A 59 -6.11 7.67 -13.15
N GLN A 60 -6.48 6.40 -13.38
CA GLN A 60 -5.75 5.49 -14.25
C GLN A 60 -6.18 5.54 -15.72
N GLY A 61 -6.96 6.57 -16.10
CA GLY A 61 -7.46 6.72 -17.47
C GLY A 61 -8.72 5.91 -17.75
N TYR A 62 -9.60 5.79 -16.76
CA TYR A 62 -10.88 5.07 -16.83
C TYR A 62 -10.74 3.57 -17.04
N THR A 63 -9.77 2.94 -16.38
CA THR A 63 -9.62 1.48 -16.36
C THR A 63 -10.91 0.82 -15.85
N PRO A 64 -11.40 -0.27 -16.46
CA PRO A 64 -12.59 -0.98 -16.01
C PRO A 64 -12.58 -1.25 -14.49
N GLU A 65 -13.67 -0.91 -13.80
CA GLU A 65 -13.76 -1.04 -12.34
C GLU A 65 -13.56 -2.49 -11.87
N ASN A 66 -14.00 -3.48 -12.68
CA ASN A 66 -13.85 -4.91 -12.40
C ASN A 66 -12.41 -5.44 -12.53
N MET A 67 -11.45 -4.62 -12.99
CA MET A 67 -10.03 -4.97 -12.95
C MET A 67 -9.40 -4.71 -11.58
N HIS A 68 -10.09 -4.01 -10.67
CA HIS A 68 -9.55 -3.72 -9.34
C HIS A 68 -9.80 -4.90 -8.40
N GLU A 69 -8.78 -5.26 -7.62
CA GLU A 69 -8.94 -6.22 -6.51
C GLU A 69 -9.77 -5.62 -5.37
N SER A 70 -10.29 -6.50 -4.50
CA SER A 70 -10.91 -6.07 -3.24
C SER A 70 -9.92 -5.23 -2.42
N LEU A 71 -10.39 -4.08 -1.92
CA LEU A 71 -9.50 -3.11 -1.28
C LEU A 71 -8.92 -3.65 0.01
N GLN A 72 -7.60 -3.54 0.17
CA GLN A 72 -6.87 -4.09 1.32
C GLN A 72 -6.29 -2.98 2.20
N LEU A 73 -6.70 -2.94 3.46
CA LEU A 73 -6.03 -2.16 4.50
C LEU A 73 -4.85 -2.94 5.07
N THR A 74 -3.73 -2.26 5.27
CA THR A 74 -2.55 -2.79 5.98
C THR A 74 -2.16 -1.82 7.09
N ARG A 75 -2.03 -2.33 8.32
CA ARG A 75 -1.65 -1.55 9.50
C ARG A 75 -0.32 -2.02 10.07
N TYR A 76 0.55 -1.05 10.33
CA TYR A 76 1.85 -1.21 10.97
C TYR A 76 1.82 -0.51 12.33
N SER A 77 2.16 -1.24 13.38
CA SER A 77 2.45 -0.75 14.73
C SER A 77 3.96 -0.75 14.96
N ALA A 78 4.40 -0.28 16.12
CA ALA A 78 5.82 -0.22 16.47
C ALA A 78 6.55 -1.55 16.19
N GLY A 79 7.64 -1.48 15.43
CA GLY A 79 8.46 -2.63 15.03
C GLY A 79 7.90 -3.53 13.92
N GLN A 80 6.65 -3.35 13.48
CA GLN A 80 6.09 -4.09 12.35
C GLN A 80 6.55 -3.48 11.03
N HIS A 81 6.96 -4.31 10.08
CA HIS A 81 7.44 -3.91 8.76
C HIS A 81 6.86 -4.80 7.65
N PHE A 82 7.10 -4.39 6.41
CA PHE A 82 7.03 -5.26 5.24
C PHE A 82 8.34 -5.11 4.48
N ASN A 83 9.07 -6.22 4.35
CA ASN A 83 10.33 -6.29 3.61
C ASN A 83 10.15 -5.83 2.15
N PRO A 84 11.25 -5.38 1.50
CA PRO A 84 11.23 -5.02 0.09
C PRO A 84 10.65 -6.13 -0.79
N HIS A 85 9.64 -5.80 -1.59
CA HIS A 85 8.96 -6.73 -2.49
C HIS A 85 8.40 -6.03 -3.72
N LEU A 86 7.97 -6.83 -4.69
CA LEU A 86 7.15 -6.39 -5.83
C LEU A 86 5.70 -6.80 -5.61
N ASP A 87 4.76 -5.97 -6.05
CA ASP A 87 3.32 -6.27 -5.93
C ASP A 87 2.87 -7.44 -6.81
N PRO A 88 3.31 -7.55 -8.08
CA PRO A 88 3.12 -8.77 -8.83
C PRO A 88 4.00 -9.85 -8.21
N LEU A 89 3.36 -10.91 -7.74
CA LEU A 89 4.03 -12.21 -7.65
C LEU A 89 4.08 -12.73 -9.09
N ASP A 90 5.18 -13.35 -9.50
CA ASP A 90 5.23 -14.14 -10.73
C ASP A 90 4.30 -15.37 -10.55
N ASP A 91 2.98 -15.14 -10.58
CA ASP A 91 1.95 -16.15 -10.39
C ASP A 91 1.81 -16.97 -11.69
N TYR A 92 2.76 -17.89 -11.89
CA TYR A 92 2.60 -18.98 -12.85
C TYR A 92 1.72 -20.07 -12.22
N HIS A 93 0.47 -19.74 -11.90
CA HIS A 93 -0.51 -20.72 -11.46
C HIS A 93 -1.72 -20.68 -12.39
N ASN A 94 -1.98 -21.81 -13.05
CA ASN A 94 -3.23 -22.13 -13.75
C ASN A 94 -3.49 -21.48 -15.13
N GLY A 95 -2.45 -21.08 -15.87
CA GLY A 95 -2.57 -20.75 -17.30
C GLY A 95 -3.38 -19.49 -17.64
N SER A 96 -3.70 -18.67 -16.63
CA SER A 96 -4.28 -17.34 -16.76
C SER A 96 -3.48 -16.39 -15.86
N THR A 97 -2.48 -15.73 -16.43
CA THR A 97 -1.61 -14.80 -15.71
C THR A 97 -2.28 -13.43 -15.63
N THR A 98 -3.18 -13.24 -14.68
CA THR A 98 -3.66 -11.90 -14.36
C THR A 98 -2.59 -11.22 -13.52
N HIS A 99 -2.01 -10.13 -14.01
CA HIS A 99 -0.91 -9.45 -13.31
C HIS A 99 -1.37 -8.12 -12.73
N ARG A 100 -0.87 -7.75 -11.55
CA ARG A 100 -1.03 -6.40 -11.00
C ARG A 100 -0.27 -5.40 -11.89
N LEU A 101 -1.00 -4.70 -12.75
CA LEU A 101 -0.46 -3.70 -13.65
C LEU A 101 -0.01 -2.44 -12.89
N THR A 102 -0.77 -2.07 -11.86
CA THR A 102 -0.57 -0.85 -11.10
C THR A 102 -0.93 -1.05 -9.63
N THR A 103 -0.37 -0.16 -8.83
CA THR A 103 -0.69 -0.03 -7.41
C THR A 103 -0.95 1.43 -7.08
N ILE A 104 -2.05 1.69 -6.38
CA ILE A 104 -2.23 2.91 -5.59
C ILE A 104 -2.13 2.53 -4.12
N PHE A 105 -1.21 3.17 -3.40
CA PHE A 105 -1.09 3.02 -1.95
C PHE A 105 -1.46 4.32 -1.25
N ALA A 106 -2.67 4.37 -0.70
CA ALA A 106 -3.19 5.55 0.00
C ALA A 106 -2.93 5.46 1.51
N ILE A 107 -2.42 6.54 2.10
CA ILE A 107 -2.21 6.63 3.55
C ILE A 107 -3.52 7.06 4.20
N VAL A 108 -4.14 6.15 4.94
CA VAL A 108 -5.40 6.41 5.66
C VAL A 108 -5.11 7.09 6.99
N GLU A 109 -4.08 6.64 7.68
CA GLU A 109 -3.71 7.09 9.02
C GLU A 109 -2.20 7.00 9.19
N ALA A 110 -1.59 8.03 9.78
CA ALA A 110 -0.20 8.01 10.16
C ALA A 110 0.03 8.92 11.37
N THR A 111 0.52 8.34 12.46
CA THR A 111 0.95 9.06 13.67
C THR A 111 2.41 8.79 14.02
N CYS A 112 3.09 7.98 13.19
CA CYS A 112 4.48 7.61 13.33
C CYS A 112 5.41 8.60 12.62
N GLU A 113 6.62 8.74 13.16
CA GLU A 113 7.73 9.42 12.50
C GLU A 113 8.52 8.40 11.68
N LYS A 114 9.04 8.82 10.51
CA LYS A 114 9.94 8.03 9.63
C LYS A 114 9.43 6.65 9.19
N CYS A 115 8.12 6.40 9.25
CA CYS A 115 7.48 5.15 8.80
C CYS A 115 7.06 5.18 7.31
N GLY A 116 7.87 5.83 6.46
CA GLY A 116 7.55 6.06 5.05
C GLY A 116 7.37 4.77 4.24
N THR A 117 7.00 4.93 2.97
CA THR A 117 7.10 3.85 1.98
C THR A 117 8.39 4.07 1.20
N GLN A 118 9.30 3.10 1.27
CA GLN A 118 10.64 3.20 0.68
C GLN A 118 10.72 2.39 -0.61
N PHE A 119 11.35 2.96 -1.63
CA PHE A 119 11.70 2.33 -2.90
C PHE A 119 13.24 2.24 -2.97
N PRO A 120 13.84 1.12 -2.51
CA PRO A 120 15.30 0.98 -2.43
C PRO A 120 16.02 1.05 -3.77
N ASN A 121 15.33 0.79 -4.88
CA ASN A 121 15.94 0.77 -6.22
C ASN A 121 15.73 2.09 -6.99
N LEU A 122 15.26 3.14 -6.31
CA LEU A 122 15.06 4.48 -6.87
C LEU A 122 15.98 5.50 -6.21
N ASN A 123 17.03 5.90 -6.94
CA ASN A 123 18.01 6.87 -6.46
C ASN A 123 17.73 8.21 -7.13
N ILE A 124 17.46 9.23 -6.31
CA ILE A 124 17.16 10.58 -6.78
C ILE A 124 18.32 11.51 -6.42
N ASN A 125 18.79 12.28 -7.39
CA ASN A 125 19.73 13.36 -7.11
C ASN A 125 18.97 14.64 -6.73
N TRP A 126 18.71 14.82 -5.43
CA TRP A 126 17.94 15.96 -4.93
C TRP A 126 18.57 17.33 -5.22
N THR A 127 19.84 17.40 -5.66
CA THR A 127 20.45 18.68 -6.09
C THR A 127 19.89 19.19 -7.42
N LEU A 128 19.26 18.32 -8.20
CA LEU A 128 18.65 18.65 -9.49
C LEU A 128 17.13 18.88 -9.40
N GLU A 129 16.53 18.54 -8.25
CA GLU A 129 15.09 18.58 -8.04
C GLU A 129 14.65 19.83 -7.28
N ASP A 130 13.37 20.18 -7.40
CA ASP A 130 12.78 21.28 -6.63
C ASP A 130 12.70 20.90 -5.14
N LYS A 131 13.18 21.78 -4.25
CA LYS A 131 13.20 21.54 -2.80
C LYS A 131 11.82 21.33 -2.18
N SER A 132 10.75 21.77 -2.86
CA SER A 132 9.37 21.52 -2.42
C SER A 132 9.01 20.04 -2.35
N TRP A 133 9.73 19.17 -3.08
CA TRP A 133 9.58 17.71 -2.97
C TRP A 133 9.83 17.20 -1.56
N CYS A 134 10.73 17.85 -0.80
CA CYS A 134 11.08 17.44 0.55
C CYS A 134 9.94 17.62 1.56
N ASN A 135 8.82 18.23 1.17
CA ASN A 135 7.58 18.20 1.95
C ASN A 135 6.86 16.83 1.89
N TYR A 136 7.13 16.03 0.85
CA TYR A 136 6.45 14.77 0.58
C TYR A 136 7.37 13.55 0.67
N VAL A 137 8.68 13.75 0.53
CA VAL A 137 9.69 12.69 0.52
C VAL A 137 10.86 13.03 1.45
N GLU A 138 11.66 12.03 1.81
CA GLU A 138 12.90 12.21 2.56
C GLU A 138 14.06 12.53 1.61
N CYS A 139 14.52 13.78 1.63
CA CYS A 139 15.58 14.28 0.75
C CYS A 139 17.00 14.16 1.33
N ASP A 140 17.13 13.70 2.58
CA ASP A 140 18.41 13.49 3.25
C ASP A 140 19.07 12.14 2.86
N ASN A 141 18.29 11.25 2.24
CA ASN A 141 18.76 9.98 1.69
C ASN A 141 18.76 10.01 0.14
N ASN A 142 19.92 9.72 -0.46
CA ASN A 142 20.10 9.61 -1.91
C ASN A 142 20.16 8.16 -2.41
N GLU A 143 20.22 7.18 -1.49
CA GLU A 143 20.36 5.75 -1.80
C GLU A 143 19.01 5.07 -2.02
N ALA A 144 17.91 5.70 -1.58
CA ALA A 144 16.56 5.22 -1.78
C ALA A 144 15.55 6.36 -1.73
N LEU A 145 14.49 6.28 -2.52
CA LEU A 145 13.35 7.18 -2.42
C LEU A 145 12.46 6.74 -1.26
N THR A 146 12.28 7.57 -0.24
CA THR A 146 11.30 7.32 0.82
C THR A 146 10.21 8.37 0.78
N VAL A 147 8.97 7.95 0.53
CA VAL A 147 7.79 8.82 0.55
C VAL A 147 7.23 8.87 1.97
N LYS A 148 6.99 10.08 2.48
CA LYS A 148 6.48 10.31 3.84
C LYS A 148 5.06 9.78 3.99
N ALA A 149 4.78 9.16 5.13
CA ALA A 149 3.44 8.70 5.47
C ALA A 149 2.59 9.87 5.97
N VAL A 150 1.87 10.54 5.06
CA VAL A 150 0.98 11.66 5.38
C VAL A 150 -0.46 11.26 5.07
N ALA A 151 -1.33 11.27 6.07
CA ALA A 151 -2.73 10.90 5.92
C ALA A 151 -3.41 11.72 4.81
N GLY A 152 -4.13 11.03 3.92
CA GLY A 152 -4.78 11.62 2.75
C GLY A 152 -3.94 11.61 1.47
N ASN A 153 -2.61 11.44 1.55
CA ASN A 153 -1.77 11.29 0.37
C ASN A 153 -1.88 9.86 -0.20
N ALA A 154 -1.62 9.72 -1.49
CA ALA A 154 -1.52 8.44 -2.16
C ALA A 154 -0.33 8.40 -3.10
N LEU A 155 0.30 7.23 -3.16
CA LEU A 155 1.35 6.91 -4.12
C LEU A 155 0.73 6.11 -5.25
N PHE A 156 1.26 6.27 -6.46
CA PHE A 156 0.86 5.51 -7.63
C PHE A 156 2.09 5.07 -8.42
N TRP A 157 2.14 3.80 -8.81
CA TRP A 157 3.15 3.27 -9.71
C TRP A 157 2.60 2.19 -10.63
N LYS A 158 3.30 1.98 -11.75
CA LYS A 158 3.10 0.88 -12.69
C LYS A 158 4.13 -0.19 -12.41
N SER A 159 3.71 -1.44 -12.23
CA SER A 159 4.61 -2.54 -11.89
C SER A 159 5.49 -3.00 -13.06
N TRP A 160 5.15 -2.57 -14.28
CA TRP A 160 5.77 -3.00 -15.53
C TRP A 160 6.32 -1.79 -16.32
N ASP A 161 7.47 -1.98 -16.95
CA ASP A 161 8.08 -1.00 -17.84
C ASP A 161 7.43 -1.00 -19.24
N ASN A 162 7.86 -0.07 -20.10
CA ASN A 162 7.32 0.05 -21.45
C ASN A 162 7.71 -1.13 -22.38
N SER A 163 8.60 -2.01 -21.95
CA SER A 163 9.00 -3.23 -22.67
C SER A 163 8.22 -4.48 -22.23
N GLY A 164 7.34 -4.34 -21.24
CA GLY A 164 6.56 -5.46 -20.68
C GLY A 164 7.35 -6.31 -19.70
N LYS A 165 8.42 -5.77 -19.09
CA LYS A 165 9.16 -6.41 -18.00
C LYS A 165 8.75 -5.78 -16.66
N LEU A 166 8.78 -6.57 -15.58
CA LEU A 166 8.68 -6.02 -14.21
C LEU A 166 9.72 -4.92 -14.00
N ASP A 167 9.25 -3.77 -13.54
CA ASP A 167 10.09 -2.61 -13.24
C ASP A 167 10.63 -2.73 -11.82
N ASP A 168 11.86 -3.21 -11.69
CA ASP A 168 12.54 -3.43 -10.40
C ASP A 168 12.69 -2.14 -9.57
N ARG A 169 12.53 -0.96 -10.18
CA ARG A 169 12.45 0.32 -9.45
C ARG A 169 11.23 0.41 -8.54
N THR A 170 10.21 -0.42 -8.78
CA THR A 170 8.99 -0.50 -7.97
C THR A 170 9.10 -1.46 -6.79
N THR A 171 10.25 -2.12 -6.61
CA THR A 171 10.56 -2.82 -5.37
C THR A 171 10.39 -1.83 -4.22
N HIS A 172 9.55 -2.17 -3.24
CA HIS A 172 9.16 -1.24 -2.20
C HIS A 172 8.92 -1.92 -0.84
N ALA A 173 9.03 -1.13 0.22
CA ALA A 173 8.92 -1.58 1.61
C ALA A 173 8.12 -0.59 2.46
N GLY A 174 7.38 -1.14 3.43
CA GLY A 174 6.78 -0.34 4.50
C GLY A 174 7.75 -0.26 5.68
N LEU A 175 8.34 0.92 5.89
CA LEU A 175 9.31 1.10 6.98
C LEU A 175 8.64 0.95 8.35
N PRO A 176 9.33 0.29 9.32
CA PRO A 176 8.76 0.07 10.63
C PRO A 176 8.58 1.39 11.38
N PRO A 177 7.39 1.66 11.94
CA PRO A 177 7.24 2.71 12.94
C PRO A 177 8.14 2.43 14.15
N GLU A 178 8.92 3.41 14.60
CA GLU A 178 9.59 3.35 15.91
C GLU A 178 8.56 3.56 17.05
N GLY A 179 7.54 4.37 16.78
CA GLY A 179 6.37 4.61 17.61
C GLY A 179 5.19 5.07 16.76
N GLY A 180 3.98 5.09 17.34
CA GLY A 180 2.75 5.42 16.60
C GLY A 180 2.30 4.29 15.66
N ILE A 181 1.44 4.64 14.70
CA ILE A 181 0.87 3.69 13.72
C ILE A 181 0.85 4.27 12.30
N LYS A 182 0.91 3.37 11.31
CA LYS A 182 0.64 3.66 9.90
C LYS A 182 -0.42 2.70 9.39
N THR A 183 -1.49 3.22 8.81
CA THR A 183 -2.49 2.43 8.09
C THR A 183 -2.52 2.88 6.63
N GLY A 184 -2.21 1.96 5.72
CA GLY A 184 -2.30 2.16 4.28
C GLY A 184 -3.43 1.35 3.65
N LEU A 185 -3.88 1.79 2.47
CA LEU A 185 -4.88 1.13 1.64
C LEU A 185 -4.25 0.79 0.30
N ASN A 186 -4.10 -0.51 0.02
CA ASN A 186 -3.71 -1.03 -1.28
C ASN A 186 -4.93 -1.04 -2.21
N ILE A 187 -4.76 -0.47 -3.39
CA ILE A 187 -5.71 -0.51 -4.50
C ILE A 187 -4.93 -1.03 -5.71
N TRP A 188 -5.04 -2.34 -5.94
CA TRP A 188 -4.37 -3.00 -7.06
C TRP A 188 -5.30 -3.10 -8.27
N THR A 189 -4.73 -2.92 -9.46
CA THR A 189 -5.44 -3.11 -10.72
C THR A 189 -4.76 -4.22 -11.51
N ASN A 190 -5.53 -5.23 -11.88
CA ASN A 190 -5.08 -6.38 -12.66
C ASN A 190 -5.19 -6.14 -14.16
N GLY A 191 -4.50 -6.94 -14.98
CA GLY A 191 -4.73 -7.04 -16.42
C GLY A 191 -3.83 -8.04 -17.12
#